data_AF-A0AAU3ZF60-F1
#
_entry.id   AF-A0AAU3ZF60-F1
#
_cell.length_a   1.000
_cell.length_b   1.000
_cell.length_c   1.000
_cell.angle_alpha   90.00
_cell.angle_beta   90.00
_cell.angle_gamma   90.00
#
_symmetry.space_group_name_H-M   'P 1'
#
loop_
_entity.id
_entity.type
_entity.pdbx_description
1 polymer ?
#
loop_
_entity_poly.entity_id
_entity_poly.type
_entity_poly.pdbx_seq_one_letter_code
_entity_poly.pdbx_strand_id
1 'polypeptide(L)'
;MGMLDRVVGEGGRQVIDSLADISPDLGHHIVAWAFGDIYSRPQLALRDRQLVTLGMLTALGGCEPQLDVHINAALNVGLSAEEIIEALLHSAVYCGMPKALNATAVAKKVFAEQGLLTEPEKPGGSAHSVPEQRFPGQGGTGNA
;
A
#
# COMPACT_ATOMS: atom_id res chain seq x y z
N MET A 1 17.04 5.16 18.58
CA MET A 1 15.81 5.19 17.75
C MET A 1 16.14 4.47 16.46
N GLY A 2 15.64 3.24 16.30
CA GLY A 2 16.05 2.31 15.24
C GLY A 2 15.37 2.59 13.89
N MET A 3 15.71 1.81 12.86
CA MET A 3 15.05 1.91 11.55
C MET A 3 13.54 1.59 11.62
N LEU A 4 13.16 0.63 12.48
CA LEU A 4 11.75 0.32 12.74
C LEU A 4 11.00 1.53 13.29
N ASP A 5 11.54 2.21 14.30
CA ASP A 5 10.92 3.42 14.88
C ASP A 5 10.79 4.53 13.85
N ARG A 6 11.81 4.69 12.99
CA ARG A 6 11.81 5.71 11.94
C ARG A 6 10.76 5.45 10.87
N VAL A 7 10.51 4.20 10.52
CA VAL A 7 9.62 3.83 9.41
C VAL A 7 8.20 3.58 9.90
N VAL A 8 8.03 2.72 10.89
CA VAL A 8 6.72 2.20 11.34
C VAL A 8 6.29 2.82 12.67
N GLY A 9 7.24 3.26 13.50
CA GLY A 9 6.95 3.90 14.77
C GLY A 9 6.17 3.01 15.72
N GLU A 10 5.08 3.54 16.28
CA GLU A 10 4.27 2.86 17.30
C GLU A 10 3.64 1.55 16.81
N GLY A 11 3.13 1.52 15.57
CA GLY A 11 2.56 0.29 15.01
C GLY A 11 3.59 -0.84 14.92
N GLY A 12 4.87 -0.51 14.70
CA GLY A 12 5.95 -1.48 14.68
C GLY A 12 6.21 -2.07 16.06
N ARG A 13 6.21 -1.22 17.10
CA ARG A 13 6.39 -1.68 18.50
C ARG A 13 5.25 -2.58 18.96
N GLN A 14 4.01 -2.22 18.64
CA GLN A 14 2.84 -3.05 18.99
C GLN A 14 2.91 -4.44 18.38
N VAL A 15 3.37 -4.56 17.13
CA VAL A 15 3.61 -5.87 16.49
C VAL A 15 4.67 -6.66 17.25
N ILE A 16 5.81 -6.05 17.62
CA ILE A 16 6.85 -6.74 18.40
C ILE A 16 6.34 -7.19 19.76
N ASP A 17 5.63 -6.32 20.48
CA ASP A 17 5.10 -6.63 21.82
C ASP A 17 4.09 -7.79 21.78
N SER A 18 3.25 -7.84 20.74
CA SER A 18 2.29 -8.93 20.53
C SER A 18 2.93 -10.30 20.27
N LEU A 19 4.23 -10.34 19.98
CA LEU A 19 4.98 -11.57 19.73
C LEU A 19 5.78 -12.04 20.95
N ALA A 20 5.86 -11.23 22.02
CA ALA A 20 6.78 -11.46 23.13
C ALA A 20 6.50 -12.75 23.91
N ASP A 21 5.24 -13.16 24.01
CA ASP A 21 4.78 -14.34 24.76
C ASP A 21 4.77 -15.63 23.93
N ILE A 22 4.72 -15.52 22.59
CA ILE A 22 4.56 -16.67 21.69
C ILE A 22 5.76 -16.92 20.76
N SER A 23 6.41 -15.87 20.27
CA SER A 23 7.52 -15.97 19.32
C SER A 23 8.44 -14.73 19.36
N PRO A 24 9.21 -14.56 20.44
CA PRO A 24 10.15 -13.43 20.56
C PRO A 24 11.20 -13.42 19.43
N ASP A 25 11.59 -14.59 18.90
CA ASP A 25 12.53 -14.70 17.78
C ASP A 25 11.97 -14.11 16.48
N LEU A 26 10.66 -14.24 16.23
CA LEU A 26 10.03 -13.60 15.08
C LEU A 26 10.09 -12.07 15.22
N GLY A 27 9.81 -11.55 16.42
CA GLY A 27 10.00 -10.13 16.72
C GLY A 27 11.45 -9.68 16.51
N HIS A 28 12.41 -10.48 16.96
CA HIS A 28 13.83 -10.22 16.72
C HIS A 28 14.17 -10.14 15.23
N HIS A 29 13.66 -11.05 14.39
CA HIS A 29 13.91 -11.02 12.95
C HIS A 29 13.28 -9.80 12.26
N ILE A 30 12.12 -9.33 12.71
CA ILE A 30 11.52 -8.09 12.21
C ILE A 30 12.49 -6.92 12.50
N VAL A 31 12.95 -6.78 13.74
CA VAL A 31 13.83 -5.66 14.12
C VAL A 31 15.21 -5.76 13.46
N ALA A 32 15.88 -6.91 13.60
CA ALA A 32 17.28 -7.07 13.23
C ALA A 32 17.47 -7.25 11.72
N TRP A 33 16.68 -8.11 11.09
CA TRP A 33 16.88 -8.44 9.68
C TRP A 33 16.03 -7.56 8.76
N ALA A 34 14.71 -7.50 8.96
CA ALA A 34 13.85 -6.72 8.06
C ALA A 34 14.19 -5.23 8.16
N PHE A 35 14.16 -4.65 9.36
CA PHE A 35 14.41 -3.22 9.54
C PHE A 35 15.90 -2.86 9.69
N GLY A 36 16.68 -3.67 10.41
CA GLY A 36 18.09 -3.42 10.67
C GLY A 36 19.00 -3.59 9.44
N ASP A 37 18.72 -4.57 8.58
CA ASP A 37 19.49 -4.84 7.36
C ASP A 37 18.73 -4.39 6.10
N ILE A 38 17.60 -5.01 5.75
CA ILE A 38 16.98 -4.81 4.43
C ILE A 38 16.49 -3.37 4.22
N TYR A 39 15.81 -2.77 5.18
CA TYR A 39 15.32 -1.38 5.09
C TYR A 39 16.42 -0.32 5.24
N SER A 40 17.54 -0.64 5.90
CA SER A 40 18.62 0.34 6.15
C SER A 40 19.53 0.56 4.94
N ARG A 41 19.45 -0.32 3.94
CA ARG A 41 20.22 -0.25 2.70
C ARG A 41 19.93 1.04 1.91
N PRO A 42 20.97 1.75 1.40
CA PRO A 42 20.82 3.10 0.84
C PRO A 42 20.32 3.14 -0.60
N GLN A 43 20.25 2.00 -1.31
CA GLN A 43 20.02 1.99 -2.77
C GLN A 43 18.58 2.33 -3.17
N LEU A 44 17.63 2.26 -2.23
CA LEU A 44 16.22 2.59 -2.49
C LEU A 44 15.69 3.40 -1.30
N ALA A 45 15.04 4.53 -1.59
CA ALA A 45 14.50 5.41 -0.56
C ALA A 45 13.39 4.71 0.24
N LEU A 46 13.19 5.12 1.49
CA LEU A 46 12.17 4.52 2.37
C LEU A 46 10.76 4.65 1.79
N ARG A 47 10.46 5.80 1.18
CA ARG A 47 9.22 6.07 0.46
C ARG A 47 8.97 5.03 -0.63
N ASP A 48 9.95 4.79 -1.50
CA ASP A 48 9.83 3.83 -2.59
C ASP A 48 9.72 2.38 -2.08
N ARG A 49 10.40 2.05 -0.97
CA ARG A 49 10.25 0.75 -0.30
C ARG A 49 8.83 0.52 0.22
N GLN A 50 8.17 1.56 0.72
CA GLN A 50 6.78 1.44 1.13
C GLN A 50 5.85 1.25 -0.06
N LEU A 51 6.07 1.90 -1.20
CA LEU A 51 5.32 1.59 -2.43
C LEU A 51 5.43 0.12 -2.82
N VAL A 52 6.65 -0.44 -2.81
CA VAL A 52 6.87 -1.86 -3.08
C VAL A 52 6.14 -2.73 -2.04
N THR A 53 6.23 -2.37 -0.76
CA THR A 53 5.60 -3.14 0.32
C THR A 53 4.08 -3.14 0.19
N LEU A 54 3.45 -1.98 -0.03
CA LEU A 54 2.01 -1.86 -0.23
C LEU A 54 1.53 -2.67 -1.44
N GLY A 55 2.26 -2.60 -2.56
CA GLY A 55 1.97 -3.40 -3.75
C GLY A 55 2.04 -4.91 -3.47
N MET A 56 3.09 -5.37 -2.79
CA MET A 56 3.27 -6.78 -2.46
C MET A 56 2.22 -7.30 -1.47
N LEU A 57 1.92 -6.57 -0.40
CA LEU A 57 0.89 -6.95 0.57
C LEU A 57 -0.50 -7.00 -0.08
N THR A 58 -0.80 -6.07 -0.98
CA THR A 58 -2.04 -6.08 -1.77
C THR A 58 -2.09 -7.31 -2.68
N ALA A 59 -1.00 -7.59 -3.41
CA ALA A 59 -0.94 -8.74 -4.33
C ALA A 59 -1.04 -10.09 -3.60
N LEU A 60 -0.45 -10.23 -2.42
CA LEU A 60 -0.58 -11.42 -1.57
C LEU A 60 -2.03 -11.60 -1.11
N GLY A 61 -2.70 -10.53 -0.66
CA GLY A 61 -4.05 -10.57 -0.08
C GLY A 61 -4.09 -11.30 1.27
N GLY A 62 -5.13 -11.07 2.09
CA GLY A 62 -5.18 -11.62 3.45
C GLY A 62 -4.14 -10.99 4.39
N CYS A 63 -3.55 -9.87 3.98
CA CYS A 63 -2.53 -9.12 4.72
C CYS A 63 -3.07 -7.79 5.24
N GLU A 64 -4.38 -7.68 5.48
CA GLU A 64 -5.04 -6.46 5.93
C GLU A 64 -4.41 -5.88 7.23
N PRO A 65 -4.04 -6.68 8.25
CA PRO A 65 -3.35 -6.15 9.43
C PRO A 65 -1.97 -5.54 9.09
N GLN A 66 -1.23 -6.14 8.16
CA GLN A 66 0.07 -5.60 7.73
C GLN A 66 -0.10 -4.36 6.85
N LEU A 67 -1.13 -4.32 6.01
CA LEU A 67 -1.46 -3.13 5.22
C LEU A 67 -1.78 -1.94 6.12
N ASP A 68 -2.54 -2.13 7.20
CA ASP A 68 -2.86 -1.06 8.16
C ASP A 68 -1.57 -0.42 8.73
N VAL A 69 -0.65 -1.27 9.22
CA VAL A 69 0.67 -0.87 9.73
C VAL A 69 1.49 -0.15 8.65
N HIS A 70 1.53 -0.70 7.43
CA HIS A 70 2.38 -0.18 6.36
C HIS A 70 1.80 1.06 5.65
N ILE A 71 0.49 1.30 5.69
CA ILE A 71 -0.11 2.54 5.20
C ILE A 71 0.24 3.69 6.14
N ASN A 72 0.16 3.47 7.46
CA ASN A 72 0.68 4.44 8.43
C ASN A 72 2.18 4.68 8.24
N ALA A 73 2.97 3.61 8.01
CA ALA A 73 4.40 3.74 7.74
C ALA A 73 4.68 4.52 6.45
N ALA A 74 3.89 4.31 5.40
CA ALA A 74 3.99 5.03 4.13
C ALA A 74 3.78 6.54 4.32
N LEU A 75 2.72 6.93 5.03
CA LEU A 75 2.48 8.33 5.40
C LEU A 75 3.66 8.92 6.19
N ASN A 76 4.16 8.18 7.19
CA ASN A 76 5.27 8.60 8.05
C ASN A 76 6.59 8.80 7.27
N VAL A 77 6.85 8.02 6.22
CA VAL A 77 8.04 8.21 5.35
C VAL A 77 7.80 9.17 4.17
N GLY A 78 6.67 9.86 4.17
CA GLY A 78 6.38 10.98 3.27
C GLY A 78 5.58 10.65 2.02
N LEU A 79 4.83 9.54 1.99
CA LEU A 79 3.77 9.34 0.98
C LEU A 79 2.55 10.19 1.29
N SER A 80 1.92 10.73 0.24
CA SER A 80 0.60 11.34 0.34
C SER A 80 -0.50 10.28 0.28
N ALA A 81 -1.71 10.63 0.73
CA ALA A 81 -2.88 9.76 0.64
C ALA A 81 -3.21 9.44 -0.83
N GLU A 82 -3.08 10.43 -1.73
CA GLU A 82 -3.32 10.28 -3.16
C GLU A 82 -2.36 9.26 -3.79
N GLU A 83 -1.08 9.33 -3.46
CA GLU A 83 -0.07 8.41 -4.00
C GLU A 83 -0.28 6.97 -3.51
N ILE A 84 -0.73 6.80 -2.26
CA ILE A 84 -1.11 5.49 -1.73
C ILE A 84 -2.32 4.95 -2.49
N ILE A 85 -3.38 5.75 -2.68
CA ILE A 85 -4.57 5.33 -3.42
C ILE A 85 -4.22 4.97 -4.87
N GLU A 86 -3.39 5.77 -5.52
CA GLU A 86 -2.96 5.49 -6.90
C GLU A 86 -2.18 4.17 -6.99
N ALA A 87 -1.29 3.89 -6.03
CA ALA A 87 -0.57 2.61 -5.99
C ALA A 87 -1.51 1.41 -5.80
N LEU A 88 -2.51 1.52 -4.93
CA LEU A 88 -3.50 0.47 -4.70
C LEU A 88 -4.40 0.27 -5.92
N LEU A 89 -4.84 1.36 -6.57
CA LEU A 89 -5.59 1.30 -7.81
C LEU A 89 -4.78 0.64 -8.93
N HIS A 90 -3.53 1.07 -9.11
CA HIS A 90 -2.63 0.53 -10.13
C HIS A 90 -2.38 -0.97 -9.94
N SER A 91 -2.30 -1.44 -8.69
CA SER A 91 -2.15 -2.86 -8.37
C SER A 91 -3.28 -3.73 -8.92
N ALA A 92 -4.50 -3.18 -9.10
CA ALA A 92 -5.65 -3.89 -9.61
C ALA A 92 -5.44 -4.48 -11.01
N VAL A 93 -4.59 -3.84 -11.82
CA VAL A 93 -4.21 -4.32 -13.17
C VAL A 93 -3.45 -5.65 -13.11
N TYR A 94 -2.72 -5.89 -12.02
CA TYR A 94 -1.83 -7.04 -11.88
C TYR A 94 -2.40 -8.13 -10.98
N CYS A 95 -3.03 -7.76 -9.86
CA CYS A 95 -3.55 -8.72 -8.88
C CYS A 95 -5.09 -8.80 -8.86
N GLY A 96 -5.77 -8.03 -9.71
CA GLY A 96 -7.23 -8.03 -9.83
C GLY A 96 -7.96 -7.13 -8.84
N MET A 97 -9.19 -6.76 -9.21
CA MET A 97 -10.04 -5.84 -8.45
C MET A 97 -10.31 -6.26 -6.99
N PRO A 98 -10.58 -7.55 -6.66
CA PRO A 98 -10.92 -7.92 -5.27
C PRO A 98 -9.82 -7.58 -4.26
N LYS A 99 -8.55 -7.81 -4.62
CA LYS A 99 -7.41 -7.53 -3.75
C LYS A 99 -7.18 -6.02 -3.58
N ALA A 100 -7.26 -5.27 -4.68
CA ALA A 100 -7.17 -3.81 -4.63
C ALA A 100 -8.31 -3.19 -3.81
N LEU A 101 -9.54 -3.71 -3.91
CA LEU A 101 -10.68 -3.27 -3.11
C LEU A 101 -10.44 -3.49 -1.62
N ASN A 102 -9.98 -4.68 -1.22
CA ASN A 102 -9.66 -4.96 0.19
C ASN A 102 -8.59 -3.99 0.72
N ALA A 103 -7.50 -3.80 -0.03
CA ALA A 103 -6.45 -2.87 0.38
C ALA A 103 -6.94 -1.42 0.46
N THR A 104 -7.78 -0.99 -0.47
CA THR A 104 -8.39 0.35 -0.47
C THR A 104 -9.31 0.54 0.74
N ALA A 105 -10.02 -0.50 1.16
CA ALA A 105 -10.84 -0.45 2.37
C ALA A 105 -9.99 -0.24 3.64
N VAL A 106 -8.82 -0.88 3.72
CA VAL A 106 -7.86 -0.64 4.81
C VAL A 106 -7.32 0.80 4.75
N ALA A 107 -6.96 1.30 3.56
CA ALA A 107 -6.51 2.69 3.41
C ALA A 107 -7.58 3.69 3.86
N LYS A 108 -8.85 3.47 3.50
CA LYS A 108 -9.97 4.29 3.96
C LYS A 108 -10.07 4.32 5.48
N LYS A 109 -9.91 3.17 6.15
CA LYS A 109 -9.91 3.09 7.63
C LYS A 109 -8.79 3.96 8.22
N VAL A 110 -7.56 3.75 7.77
CA VAL A 110 -6.39 4.51 8.26
C VAL A 110 -6.54 6.00 7.99
N PHE A 111 -6.99 6.39 6.80
CA PHE A 111 -7.19 7.81 6.47
C PHE A 111 -8.29 8.46 7.30
N ALA A 112 -9.35 7.73 7.66
CA ALA A 112 -10.37 8.23 8.58
C ALA A 112 -9.77 8.51 9.96
N GLU A 113 -8.96 7.58 10.48
CA GLU A 113 -8.27 7.72 11.77
C GLU A 113 -7.27 8.89 11.79
N GLN A 114 -6.62 9.15 10.65
CA GLN A 114 -5.68 10.26 10.46
C GLN A 114 -6.36 11.59 10.07
N GLY A 115 -7.68 11.62 9.91
CA GLY A 115 -8.41 12.82 9.49
C GLY A 115 -8.10 13.29 8.07
N LEU A 116 -7.67 12.37 7.19
CA LEU A 116 -7.25 12.64 5.81
C LEU A 116 -8.38 12.47 4.77
N LEU A 117 -9.54 11.97 5.18
CA LEU A 117 -10.69 11.87 4.28
C LEU A 117 -11.38 13.23 4.15
N THR A 118 -11.37 13.78 2.94
CA THR A 118 -12.21 14.93 2.59
C THR A 118 -13.63 14.46 2.28
N GLU A 119 -14.61 15.37 2.41
CA GLU A 119 -15.96 15.07 1.93
C GLU A 119 -15.91 14.70 0.44
N PRO A 120 -16.72 13.72 0.00
CA PRO A 120 -16.79 13.39 -1.40
C PRO A 120 -17.24 14.63 -2.18
N GLU A 121 -16.47 15.03 -3.19
CA GLU A 121 -17.02 15.91 -4.22
C GLU A 121 -18.28 15.23 -4.75
N LYS A 122 -19.41 15.95 -4.72
CA LYS A 122 -20.61 15.50 -5.42
C LYS A 122 -20.17 15.18 -6.85
N PRO A 123 -20.51 14.01 -7.41
CA PRO A 123 -20.10 13.69 -8.76
C PRO A 123 -20.63 14.80 -9.69
N GLY A 124 -19.71 15.66 -10.13
CA GLY A 124 -19.98 16.70 -11.09
C GLY A 124 -20.53 16.02 -12.32
N GLY A 125 -21.74 16.39 -12.72
CA GLY A 125 -22.44 15.81 -13.85
C GLY A 125 -21.71 16.08 -15.16
N SER A 126 -20.69 15.29 -15.45
CA SER A 126 -20.31 14.91 -16.79
C SER A 126 -19.63 13.57 -16.67
N ALA A 127 -20.29 12.53 -17.18
CA ALA A 127 -19.57 11.32 -17.54
C ALA A 127 -18.40 11.78 -18.42
N HIS A 128 -17.17 11.75 -17.89
CA HIS A 128 -16.01 11.81 -18.74
C HIS A 128 -16.12 10.57 -19.62
N SER A 129 -16.61 10.77 -20.84
CA SER A 129 -16.57 9.76 -21.88
C SER A 129 -15.14 9.30 -21.94
N VAL A 130 -14.87 8.06 -21.50
CA VAL A 130 -13.59 7.42 -21.72
C VAL A 130 -13.36 7.51 -23.23
N PRO A 131 -12.36 8.26 -23.72
CA PRO A 131 -12.10 8.32 -25.14
C PRO A 131 -11.86 6.88 -25.58
N GLU A 132 -12.57 6.43 -26.62
CA GLU A 132 -12.41 5.10 -27.16
C GLU A 132 -10.94 4.95 -27.60
N GLN A 133 -10.12 4.35 -26.74
CA GLN A 133 -8.72 4.11 -27.05
C GLN A 133 -8.68 3.01 -28.10
N ARG A 134 -8.42 3.40 -29.34
CA ARG A 134 -8.17 2.45 -30.41
C ARG A 134 -6.85 1.75 -30.14
N PHE A 135 -6.92 0.54 -29.60
CA PHE A 135 -5.75 -0.33 -29.46
C PHE A 135 -5.18 -0.63 -30.86
N PRO A 136 -3.89 -0.40 -31.13
CA PRO A 136 -3.28 -0.78 -32.40
C PRO A 136 -3.39 -2.30 -32.57
N GLY A 137 -4.14 -2.74 -33.59
CA GLY A 137 -4.36 -4.16 -33.91
C GLY A 137 -5.82 -4.57 -34.17
N GLN A 138 -6.81 -3.73 -33.82
CA GLN A 138 -8.22 -3.97 -34.19
C GLN A 138 -8.51 -3.47 -35.61
N GLY A 139 -7.85 -4.11 -36.59
CA GLY A 139 -8.20 -4.03 -38.00
C GLY A 139 -8.91 -5.33 -38.37
N GLY A 140 -10.22 -5.25 -38.56
CA GLY A 140 -11.04 -6.42 -38.91
C GLY A 140 -10.53 -7.10 -40.18
N THR A 141 -10.38 -8.41 -40.13
CA THR A 141 -10.33 -9.26 -41.32
C THR A 141 -11.73 -9.27 -41.92
N GLY A 142 -12.04 -8.23 -42.70
CA GLY A 142 -13.19 -8.25 -43.61
C GLY A 142 -12.93 -9.32 -44.66
N ASN A 143 -13.59 -10.46 -44.52
CA ASN A 143 -13.52 -11.55 -45.48
C ASN A 143 -14.26 -11.08 -46.76
N ALA A 144 -13.55 -11.11 -47.89
CA ALA A 144 -14.12 -11.01 -49.23
C ALA A 144 -14.57 -12.39 -49.72
#